data_AF-A0A5N6LPA8-F1
#
_entry.id   AF-A0A5N6LPA8-F1
#
_cell.length_a   1.000
_cell.length_b   1.000
_cell.length_c   1.000
_cell.angle_alpha   90.00
_cell.angle_beta   90.00
_cell.angle_gamma   90.00
#
_symmetry.space_group_name_H-M   'P 1'
#
loop_
_entity.id
_entity.type
_entity.pdbx_description
1 polymer ?
#
loop_
_entity_poly.entity_id
_entity_poly.type
_entity_poly.pdbx_seq_one_letter_code
_entity_poly.pdbx_strand_id
1 'polypeptide(L)'
;MASEYMRLSTKSDVFSFGMLILKTISGCRLYNDIPAANKNFLQYAWTNWWTGTYSDIVDPRIDADSTSIRRFIHIGLLCTQPNAIDRPTMEDVNGMLLGSSFLTLPIPESLESPQITEEQSACTNVQEVLSSINYDSETIDEFVLELEGR
;
A
#
# COMPACT_ATOMS: atom_id res chain seq x y z
N MET A 1 -6.91 10.83 27.59
CA MET A 1 -6.77 9.37 27.49
C MET A 1 -5.65 9.13 26.50
N ALA A 2 -4.62 8.41 26.93
CA ALA A 2 -3.36 8.30 26.20
C ALA A 2 -3.62 7.70 24.81
N SER A 3 -3.11 8.39 23.78
CA SER A 3 -2.90 7.86 22.45
C SER A 3 -2.38 6.44 22.57
N GLU A 4 -3.19 5.45 22.19
CA GLU A 4 -2.70 4.09 22.04
C GLU A 4 -1.55 4.18 21.03
N TYR A 5 -0.37 3.92 21.56
CA TYR A 5 0.89 3.78 20.83
C TYR A 5 0.63 3.13 19.46
N MET A 6 1.18 3.72 18.41
CA MET A 6 1.42 3.02 17.16
C MET A 6 2.21 1.76 17.51
N ARG A 7 1.53 0.62 17.60
CA ARG A 7 2.12 -0.63 18.06
C ARG A 7 2.93 -1.19 16.91
N LEU A 8 4.19 -0.75 16.85
CA LEU A 8 5.16 -1.22 15.87
C LEU A 8 5.21 -2.75 15.95
N SER A 9 4.83 -3.39 14.86
CA SER A 9 4.77 -4.83 14.75
C SER A 9 5.00 -5.22 13.30
N THR A 10 5.49 -6.43 13.08
CA THR A 10 5.63 -6.98 11.72
C THR A 10 4.30 -6.94 10.95
N LYS A 11 3.16 -7.07 11.65
CA LYS A 11 1.82 -7.01 11.02
C LYS A 11 1.37 -5.59 10.66
N SER A 12 1.83 -4.55 11.36
CA SER A 12 1.61 -3.15 10.95
C SER A 12 2.49 -2.78 9.76
N ASP A 13 3.69 -3.36 9.67
CA ASP A 13 4.59 -3.17 8.53
C ASP A 13 4.01 -3.81 7.26
N VAL A 14 3.48 -5.04 7.36
CA VAL A 14 2.77 -5.72 6.25
C VAL A 14 1.58 -4.88 5.78
N PHE A 15 0.78 -4.34 6.70
CA PHE A 15 -0.35 -3.48 6.35
C PHE A 15 0.09 -2.22 5.59
N SER A 16 1.11 -1.54 6.11
CA SER A 16 1.66 -0.33 5.48
C SER A 16 2.25 -0.63 4.10
N PHE A 17 2.90 -1.77 3.93
CA PHE A 17 3.40 -2.25 2.65
C PHE A 17 2.26 -2.54 1.65
N GLY A 18 1.17 -3.17 2.10
CA GLY A 18 -0.02 -3.39 1.28
C GLY A 18 -0.66 -2.09 0.79
N MET A 19 -0.80 -1.11 1.69
CA MET A 19 -1.27 0.23 1.34
C MET A 19 -0.35 0.93 0.35
N LEU A 20 0.97 0.76 0.49
CA LEU A 20 1.95 1.29 -0.45
C LEU A 20 1.76 0.68 -1.84
N ILE A 21 1.67 -0.65 -1.96
CA ILE A 21 1.41 -1.32 -3.24
C ILE A 21 0.17 -0.75 -3.92
N LEU A 22 -0.97 -0.71 -3.20
CA LEU A 22 -2.23 -0.22 -3.76
C LEU A 22 -2.11 1.24 -4.22
N LYS A 23 -1.48 2.11 -3.41
CA LYS A 23 -1.26 3.52 -3.78
C LYS A 23 -0.34 3.70 -4.98
N THR A 24 0.71 2.90 -5.08
CA THR A 24 1.64 2.93 -6.21
C THR A 24 0.93 2.56 -7.51
N ILE A 25 0.10 1.51 -7.50
CA ILE A 25 -0.67 1.10 -8.68
C ILE A 25 -1.68 2.19 -9.07
N SER A 26 -2.25 2.90 -8.10
CA SER A 26 -3.15 4.03 -8.36
C SER A 26 -2.43 5.35 -8.69
N GLY A 27 -1.10 5.35 -8.72
CA GLY A 27 -0.30 6.53 -9.06
C GLY A 27 -0.47 7.70 -8.10
N CYS A 28 -0.90 7.44 -6.86
CA CYS A 28 -1.23 8.43 -5.83
C CYS A 28 -2.22 9.54 -6.26
N ARG A 29 -2.86 9.40 -7.44
CA ARG A 29 -3.70 10.44 -8.06
C ARG A 29 -5.04 10.60 -7.34
N LEU A 30 -5.52 9.51 -6.75
CA LEU A 30 -6.75 9.43 -5.99
C LEU A 30 -6.74 10.27 -4.69
N TYR A 31 -5.64 10.94 -4.33
CA TYR A 31 -5.62 11.84 -3.18
C TYR A 31 -6.06 13.28 -3.52
N ASN A 32 -5.81 13.73 -4.75
CA ASN A 32 -6.09 15.12 -5.16
C ASN A 32 -7.44 15.27 -5.89
N ASP A 33 -7.87 14.23 -6.60
CA ASP A 33 -9.11 14.23 -7.39
C ASP A 33 -10.31 13.59 -6.67
N ILE A 34 -10.08 12.92 -5.53
CA ILE A 34 -11.18 12.47 -4.67
C ILE A 34 -11.48 13.62 -3.69
N PRO A 35 -12.65 14.28 -3.80
CA PRO A 35 -13.05 15.32 -2.86
C PRO A 35 -13.05 14.75 -1.44
N ALA A 36 -13.13 15.60 -0.41
CA ALA A 36 -13.08 15.29 1.03
C ALA A 36 -13.96 14.13 1.58
N ALA A 37 -14.61 13.33 0.73
CA ALA A 37 -14.94 11.92 0.89
C ALA A 37 -13.70 11.00 1.03
N ASN A 38 -12.71 11.41 1.83
CA ASN A 38 -11.57 10.63 2.32
C ASN A 38 -11.98 9.42 3.20
N LYS A 39 -13.19 8.89 3.03
CA LYS A 39 -13.62 7.64 3.65
C LYS A 39 -13.29 6.50 2.68
N ASN A 40 -12.02 6.10 2.80
CA ASN A 40 -11.46 4.78 2.53
C ASN A 40 -11.07 4.47 1.07
N PHE A 41 -9.92 4.99 0.60
CA PHE A 41 -9.24 4.45 -0.60
C PHE A 41 -9.15 2.91 -0.55
N LEU A 42 -8.88 2.36 0.63
CA LEU A 42 -8.88 0.92 0.85
C LEU A 42 -10.26 0.30 0.50
N GLN A 43 -11.36 0.88 0.98
CA GLN A 43 -12.72 0.43 0.63
C GLN A 43 -13.01 0.59 -0.87
N TYR A 44 -12.53 1.65 -1.52
CA TYR A 44 -12.61 1.82 -2.97
C TYR A 44 -11.87 0.68 -3.69
N ALA A 45 -10.65 0.35 -3.27
CA ALA A 45 -9.88 -0.75 -3.84
C ALA A 45 -10.58 -2.10 -3.64
N TRP A 46 -11.07 -2.39 -2.44
CA TRP A 46 -11.85 -3.58 -2.12
C TRP A 46 -13.12 -3.70 -2.97
N THR A 47 -13.85 -2.59 -3.11
CA THR A 47 -15.10 -2.55 -3.88
C THR A 47 -14.81 -2.87 -5.35
N ASN A 48 -13.86 -2.15 -5.96
CA ASN A 48 -13.50 -2.34 -7.37
C ASN A 48 -12.89 -3.72 -7.65
N TRP A 49 -12.17 -4.29 -6.68
CA TRP A 49 -11.71 -5.67 -6.78
C TRP A 49 -12.88 -6.65 -6.84
N TRP A 50 -13.86 -6.50 -5.95
CA TRP A 50 -15.00 -7.41 -5.90
C TRP A 50 -16.01 -7.24 -7.03
N THR A 51 -16.19 -6.02 -7.52
CA THR A 51 -17.06 -5.74 -8.68
C THR A 51 -16.38 -6.07 -10.02
N GLY A 52 -15.11 -6.48 -10.01
CA GLY A 52 -14.35 -6.79 -11.21
C GLY A 52 -13.92 -5.55 -12.01
N THR A 53 -14.05 -4.35 -11.44
CA THR A 53 -13.67 -3.06 -12.02
C THR A 53 -12.28 -2.61 -11.57
N TYR A 54 -11.35 -3.57 -11.40
CA TYR A 54 -10.00 -3.30 -10.90
C TYR A 54 -9.22 -2.31 -11.77
N SER A 55 -9.55 -2.17 -13.06
CA SER A 55 -8.97 -1.20 -13.98
C SER A 55 -9.13 0.24 -13.49
N ASP A 56 -10.19 0.54 -12.74
CA ASP A 56 -10.49 1.88 -12.24
C ASP A 56 -9.53 2.29 -11.10
N ILE A 57 -8.86 1.30 -10.49
CA ILE A 57 -7.83 1.51 -9.46
C ILE A 57 -6.49 1.91 -10.10
N VAL A 58 -6.25 1.57 -11.37
CA VAL A 58 -4.91 1.60 -11.99
C VAL A 58 -4.62 2.96 -12.60
N ASP A 59 -3.42 3.50 -12.34
CA ASP A 59 -2.95 4.71 -13.01
C ASP A 59 -2.79 4.43 -14.51
N PRO A 60 -3.43 5.22 -15.39
CA PRO A 60 -3.31 5.08 -16.84
C PRO A 60 -1.88 5.18 -17.39
N ARG A 61 -0.93 5.71 -16.59
CA ARG A 61 0.49 5.81 -16.96
C ARG A 61 1.26 4.50 -16.74
N ILE A 62 0.69 3.53 -16.02
CA ILE A 62 1.32 2.22 -15.81
C ILE A 62 1.12 1.38 -17.06
N ASP A 63 2.23 1.12 -17.75
CA ASP A 63 2.30 0.17 -18.85
C ASP A 63 2.82 -1.18 -18.33
N ALA A 64 1.89 -2.02 -17.87
CA ALA A 64 2.19 -3.35 -17.36
C ALA A 64 1.08 -4.33 -17.77
N ASP A 65 1.40 -5.63 -17.80
CA ASP A 65 0.43 -6.65 -18.14
C ASP A 65 -0.69 -6.73 -17.08
N SER A 66 -1.92 -6.99 -17.55
CA SER A 66 -3.10 -7.02 -16.69
C SER A 66 -3.03 -8.10 -15.61
N THR A 67 -2.30 -9.19 -15.86
CA THR A 67 -2.09 -10.28 -14.90
C THR A 67 -1.22 -9.83 -13.74
N SER A 68 -0.11 -9.14 -14.01
CA SER A 68 0.75 -8.55 -12.99
C SER A 68 0.02 -7.50 -12.18
N ILE A 69 -0.74 -6.60 -12.83
CA ILE A 69 -1.52 -5.57 -12.14
C ILE A 69 -2.53 -6.19 -11.18
N ARG A 70 -3.33 -7.17 -11.65
CA ARG A 70 -4.30 -7.88 -10.80
C ARG A 70 -3.63 -8.57 -9.63
N ARG A 71 -2.45 -9.14 -9.86
CA ARG A 71 -1.64 -9.78 -8.81
C ARG A 71 -1.20 -8.78 -7.74
N PHE A 72 -0.66 -7.63 -8.12
CA PHE A 72 -0.26 -6.62 -7.16
C PHE A 72 -1.45 -6.09 -6.36
N ILE A 73 -2.60 -5.86 -6.99
CA ILE A 73 -3.83 -5.46 -6.29
C ILE A 73 -4.23 -6.55 -5.28
N HIS A 74 -4.27 -7.82 -5.70
CA HIS A 74 -4.62 -8.95 -4.84
C HIS A 74 -3.71 -9.07 -3.62
N ILE A 75 -2.39 -8.97 -3.82
CA ILE A 75 -1.41 -8.99 -2.73
C ILE A 75 -1.59 -7.79 -1.80
N GLY A 76 -1.82 -6.60 -2.37
CA GLY A 76 -2.14 -5.39 -1.60
C GLY A 76 -3.34 -5.61 -0.69
N LEU A 77 -4.42 -6.21 -1.20
CA LEU A 77 -5.63 -6.50 -0.42
C LEU A 77 -5.36 -7.51 0.71
N LEU A 78 -4.62 -8.59 0.44
CA LEU A 78 -4.19 -9.57 1.46
C LEU A 78 -3.37 -8.92 2.58
N CYS A 79 -2.46 -8.01 2.23
CA CYS A 79 -1.66 -7.28 3.21
C CYS A 79 -2.51 -6.33 4.07
N THR A 80 -3.62 -5.81 3.52
CA THR A 80 -4.51 -4.85 4.18
C THR A 80 -5.73 -5.47 4.86
N GLN A 81 -5.69 -6.78 5.15
CA GLN A 81 -6.76 -7.45 5.87
C GLN A 81 -7.09 -6.74 7.19
N PRO A 82 -8.38 -6.57 7.55
CA PRO A 82 -8.79 -5.91 8.79
C PRO A 82 -8.15 -6.57 10.01
N ASN A 83 -8.22 -7.90 10.07
CA ASN A 83 -7.60 -8.70 11.12
C ASN A 83 -6.11 -8.90 10.83
N ALA A 84 -5.26 -8.58 11.81
CA ALA A 84 -3.81 -8.76 11.68
C ALA A 84 -3.39 -10.23 11.53
N ILE A 85 -4.19 -11.18 12.02
CA ILE A 85 -3.89 -12.62 11.93
C ILE A 85 -3.96 -13.08 10.46
N ASP A 86 -4.93 -12.56 9.71
CA ASP A 86 -5.22 -12.96 8.32
C ASP A 86 -4.24 -12.32 7.31
N ARG A 87 -3.46 -11.34 7.74
CA ARG A 87 -2.38 -10.75 6.92
C ARG A 87 -1.25 -11.78 6.72
N PRO A 88 -0.70 -11.92 5.50
CA PRO A 88 0.45 -12.78 5.26
C PRO A 88 1.71 -12.34 6.03
N THR A 89 2.72 -13.20 6.10
CA THR A 89 4.05 -12.76 6.57
C THR A 89 4.79 -12.01 5.46
N MET A 90 5.78 -11.19 5.80
CA MET A 90 6.60 -10.51 4.77
C MET A 90 7.35 -11.51 3.87
N GLU A 91 7.68 -12.69 4.39
CA GLU A 91 8.26 -13.78 3.59
C GLU A 91 7.27 -14.30 2.55
N ASP A 92 6.02 -14.55 2.97
CA ASP A 92 4.96 -14.94 2.04
C ASP A 92 4.74 -13.86 0.98
N VAL A 93 4.69 -12.58 1.38
CA VAL A 93 4.54 -11.44 0.46
C VAL A 93 5.67 -11.42 -0.57
N ASN A 94 6.92 -11.61 -0.16
CA ASN A 94 8.05 -11.70 -1.07
C ASN A 94 7.91 -12.88 -2.05
N GLY A 95 7.52 -14.07 -1.55
CA GLY A 95 7.24 -15.23 -2.40
C GLY A 95 6.08 -14.98 -3.37
N MET A 96 5.04 -14.28 -2.92
CA MET A 96 3.89 -13.87 -3.73
C MET A 96 4.23 -12.79 -4.74
N LEU A 97 5.31 -12.03 -4.60
CA LEU A 97 5.78 -11.05 -5.58
C LEU A 97 6.71 -11.69 -6.62
N LEU A 98 7.58 -12.58 -6.18
CA LEU A 98 8.59 -13.24 -7.03
C LEU A 98 8.07 -14.49 -7.76
N GLY A 99 7.02 -15.14 -7.24
CA GLY A 99 6.45 -16.34 -7.83
C GLY A 99 5.93 -16.11 -9.26
N SER A 100 5.61 -17.17 -10.00
CA SER A 100 5.05 -17.06 -11.36
C SER A 100 3.55 -17.36 -11.43
N SER A 101 2.92 -17.80 -10.33
CA SER A 101 1.57 -18.36 -10.34
C SER A 101 0.62 -17.66 -9.36
N PHE A 102 -0.43 -17.04 -9.92
CA PHE A 102 -1.53 -16.41 -9.18
C PHE A 102 -2.50 -17.42 -8.54
N LEU A 103 -2.50 -18.68 -9.02
CA LEU A 103 -3.51 -19.70 -8.71
C LEU A 103 -3.44 -20.29 -7.28
N THR A 104 -2.42 -19.94 -6.50
CA THR A 104 -2.25 -20.44 -5.11
C THR A 104 -2.48 -19.37 -4.05
N LEU A 105 -2.85 -18.15 -4.44
CA LEU A 105 -3.03 -17.07 -3.47
C LEU A 105 -4.36 -17.22 -2.72
N PRO A 106 -4.38 -17.04 -1.39
CA PRO A 106 -5.63 -17.02 -0.64
C PRO A 106 -6.52 -15.89 -1.15
N ILE A 107 -7.83 -16.07 -1.07
CA ILE A 107 -8.80 -15.05 -1.48
C ILE A 107 -8.89 -14.02 -0.35
N PRO A 108 -8.75 -12.72 -0.66
CA PRO A 108 -8.92 -11.69 0.35
C PRO A 108 -10.35 -11.73 0.91
N GLU A 109 -10.52 -11.97 2.21
CA GLU A 109 -11.84 -11.89 2.85
C GLU A 109 -12.39 -10.46 2.77
N SER A 110 -13.61 -10.35 2.24
CA SER A 110 -14.32 -9.07 2.07
C SER A 110 -14.38 -8.31 3.40
N LEU A 111 -14.30 -6.98 3.31
CA LEU A 111 -14.56 -6.10 4.44
C LEU A 111 -16.06 -6.20 4.79
N GLU A 112 -16.47 -7.22 5.54
CA GLU A 112 -17.78 -7.23 6.20
C GLU A 112 -17.82 -5.99 7.09
N SER A 113 -18.61 -5.00 6.66
CA SER A 113 -18.62 -3.65 7.21
C SER A 113 -18.70 -3.64 8.74
N PRO A 114 -17.64 -3.24 9.47
CA PRO A 114 -17.77 -2.90 10.87
C PRO A 114 -18.18 -1.44 10.98
N GLN A 115 -19.13 -1.20 11.88
CA GLN A 115 -19.63 0.10 12.30
C GLN A 115 -18.48 1.09 12.55
N ILE A 116 -18.70 2.32 12.08
CA ILE A 116 -17.82 3.49 12.23
C ILE A 116 -17.30 3.58 13.66
N THR A 117 -15.98 3.51 13.82
CA THR A 117 -15.29 4.29 14.86
C THR A 117 -14.24 5.12 14.15
N GLU A 118 -14.40 6.44 14.26
CA GLU A 118 -13.49 7.41 13.68
C GLU A 118 -12.13 7.31 14.36
N GLU A 119 -11.14 6.75 13.66
CA GLU A 119 -9.74 7.04 13.97
C GLU A 119 -9.13 7.74 12.77
N GLN A 120 -8.84 9.02 13.00
CA GLN A 120 -8.21 9.92 12.06
C GLN A 120 -6.79 9.44 11.77
N SER A 121 -6.61 8.65 10.72
CA SER A 121 -5.28 8.36 10.19
C SER A 121 -4.95 9.39 9.12
N ALA A 122 -4.24 10.44 9.53
CA ALA A 122 -3.69 11.43 8.62
C ALA A 122 -2.77 10.72 7.61
N CYS A 123 -3.07 10.86 6.33
CA CYS A 123 -2.09 10.62 5.28
C CYS A 123 -1.21 11.87 5.25
N THR A 124 0.02 11.76 5.75
CA THR A 124 1.01 12.83 5.59
C THR A 124 1.14 13.13 4.10
N ASN A 125 1.06 14.41 3.76
CA ASN A 125 1.14 14.85 2.38
C ASN A 125 2.50 14.39 1.78
N VAL A 126 2.54 13.88 0.55
CA VAL A 126 3.81 13.50 -0.10
C VAL A 126 4.76 14.70 -0.20
N GLN A 127 4.22 15.91 -0.37
CA GLN A 127 4.99 17.16 -0.28
C GLN A 127 5.56 17.41 1.13
N GLU A 128 4.82 17.03 2.17
CA GLU A 128 5.20 17.20 3.57
C GLU A 128 6.21 16.13 4.02
N VAL A 129 6.07 14.90 3.51
CA VAL A 129 7.09 13.84 3.64
C VAL A 129 8.37 14.29 2.94
N LEU A 130 8.30 14.72 1.67
CA LEU A 130 9.46 15.22 0.91
C LEU A 130 10.13 16.44 1.56
N SER A 131 9.38 17.29 2.26
CA SER A 131 9.96 18.39 3.05
C SER A 131 10.51 17.96 4.42
N SER A 132 10.10 16.80 4.94
CA SER A 132 10.55 16.26 6.22
C SER A 132 11.79 15.37 6.10
N ILE A 133 11.97 14.72 4.94
CA ILE A 133 13.27 14.16 4.53
C ILE A 133 14.15 15.33 4.08
N ASN A 134 14.73 16.02 5.04
CA ASN A 134 15.91 16.85 4.79
C ASN A 134 17.06 15.89 4.45
N TYR A 135 17.08 15.37 3.21
CA TYR A 135 18.25 14.70 2.67
C TYR A 135 19.33 15.76 2.55
N ASP A 136 20.27 15.75 3.49
CA ASP A 136 21.42 16.61 3.45
C ASP A 136 22.25 16.21 2.22
N SER A 137 22.39 17.16 1.28
CA SER A 137 23.07 16.93 0.00
C SER A 137 24.51 16.45 0.20
N GLU A 138 25.11 16.77 1.36
CA GLU A 138 26.47 16.35 1.72
C GLU A 138 26.61 14.83 1.91
N THR A 139 25.56 14.14 2.40
CA THR A 139 25.61 12.67 2.62
C THR A 139 25.52 11.87 1.31
N ILE A 140 24.88 12.42 0.28
CA ILE A 140 24.78 11.77 -1.03
C ILE A 140 26.13 11.84 -1.75
N ASP A 141 26.82 12.98 -1.70
CA ASP A 141 28.15 13.11 -2.30
C ASP A 141 29.17 12.20 -1.61
N GLU A 142 29.09 12.02 -0.28
CA GLU A 142 29.95 11.07 0.46
C GLU A 142 29.72 9.62 0.01
N PHE A 143 28.46 9.21 -0.16
CA PHE A 143 28.12 7.86 -0.61
C PHE A 143 28.47 7.60 -2.08
N VAL A 144 28.30 8.60 -2.96
CA VAL A 144 28.68 8.52 -4.37
C VAL A 144 30.20 8.43 -4.52
N LEU A 145 30.96 9.21 -3.73
CA LEU A 145 32.43 9.12 -3.70
C LEU A 145 32.95 7.78 -3.17
N GLU A 146 32.22 7.13 -2.25
CA GLU A 146 32.58 5.82 -1.73
C GLU A 146 32.31 4.69 -2.77
N LEU A 147 31.32 4.87 -3.65
CA LEU A 147 31.02 3.92 -4.73
C LEU A 147 31.89 4.11 -5.99
N GLU A 148 32.40 5.31 -6.26
CA GLU A 148 33.34 5.56 -7.36
C GLU A 148 34.81 5.32 -6.97
N GLY A 149 35.06 4.97 -5.70
CA GLY A 149 36.39 4.95 -5.08
C GLY A 149 36.98 3.60 -4.70
N ARG A 150 36.49 2.44 -5.18
CA ARG A 150 37.17 1.13 -5.05
C ARG A 150 36.95 0.18 -6.21
#